data_AF-A0A8F2W5V4-F1
#
_entry.id   AF-A0A8F2W5V4-F1
#
_cell.length_a   1.000
_cell.length_b   1.000
_cell.length_c   1.000
_cell.angle_alpha   90.00
_cell.angle_beta   90.00
_cell.angle_gamma   90.00
#
_symmetry.space_group_name_H-M   'P 1'
#
loop_
_entity.id
_entity.type
_entity.pdbx_description
1 polymer ?
#
loop_
_entity_poly.entity_id
_entity_poly.type
_entity_poly.pdbx_seq_one_letter_code
_entity_poly.pdbx_strand_id
1 'polypeptide(L)'
;MSSSYISGHFIRLRHQTRDSVRSLPPWPQYFPHPASAMISPFNILFLSFAIFFTLVYMAEQNPNDILVNIGGKQVPLSRVNKPHHRILDHNKKPVPDPNTFPEVEPEAREREAKLAEERKAAAEQREKAEKGKDEE
;
A
#
# COMPACT_ATOMS: atom_id res chain seq x y z
N MET A 1 23.54 82.86 -54.36
CA MET A 1 24.80 83.45 -53.84
C MET A 1 25.12 82.71 -52.55
N SER A 2 25.98 81.70 -52.62
CA SER A 2 27.43 81.78 -52.39
C SER A 2 27.78 81.89 -50.90
N SER A 3 28.69 81.00 -50.49
CA SER A 3 29.60 81.09 -49.35
C SER A 3 29.02 80.87 -47.94
N SER A 4 29.68 80.16 -47.01
CA SER A 4 30.99 79.49 -47.02
C SER A 4 31.30 78.88 -45.63
N TYR A 5 32.03 77.75 -45.62
CA TYR A 5 33.02 77.27 -44.61
C TYR A 5 32.48 76.70 -43.28
N ILE A 6 32.54 75.39 -43.01
CA ILE A 6 33.68 74.51 -42.66
C ILE A 6 34.45 74.96 -41.41
N SER A 7 34.14 74.33 -40.28
CA SER A 7 35.11 74.02 -39.22
C SER A 7 34.52 72.93 -38.32
N GLY A 8 35.13 71.75 -38.30
CA GLY A 8 34.63 70.60 -37.55
C GLY A 8 35.64 69.47 -37.56
N HIS A 9 36.70 69.67 -36.79
CA HIS A 9 37.86 68.81 -36.63
C HIS A 9 37.46 67.42 -36.10
N PHE A 10 37.61 66.38 -36.92
CA PHE A 10 37.37 64.98 -36.55
C PHE A 10 38.68 64.36 -36.06
N ILE A 11 38.84 64.17 -34.74
CA ILE A 11 39.96 63.40 -34.18
C ILE A 11 39.42 62.36 -33.18
N ARG A 12 39.28 61.14 -33.71
CA ARG A 12 39.91 59.89 -33.23
C ARG A 12 39.83 59.58 -31.72
N LEU A 13 38.86 58.75 -31.37
CA LEU A 13 38.84 57.97 -30.12
C LEU A 13 40.07 57.05 -30.04
N ARG A 14 40.80 57.12 -28.93
CA ARG A 14 41.48 55.98 -28.32
C ARG A 14 41.82 56.23 -26.84
N HIS A 15 41.64 55.16 -26.07
CA HIS A 15 42.17 54.88 -24.74
C HIS A 15 41.62 55.69 -23.55
N GLN A 16 40.56 55.14 -22.96
CA GLN A 16 40.44 55.15 -21.50
C GLN A 16 40.14 53.72 -21.03
N THR A 17 41.21 52.98 -20.80
CA THR A 17 41.17 51.70 -20.09
C THR A 17 41.98 51.88 -18.81
N ARG A 18 41.37 51.47 -17.69
CA ARG A 18 42.04 50.68 -16.64
C ARG A 18 42.56 51.37 -15.38
N ASP A 19 41.78 52.25 -14.74
CA ASP A 19 42.10 52.76 -13.39
C ASP A 19 41.01 52.57 -12.31
N SER A 20 40.01 51.71 -12.50
CA SER A 20 38.96 51.49 -11.48
C SER A 20 39.18 50.28 -10.54
N VAL A 21 40.37 49.66 -10.53
CA VAL A 21 40.66 48.48 -9.69
C VAL A 21 41.61 48.85 -8.55
N ARG A 22 41.20 49.73 -7.63
CA ARG A 22 41.88 49.93 -6.34
C ARG A 22 41.01 50.71 -5.34
N SER A 23 40.17 49.97 -4.61
CA SER A 23 39.84 50.16 -3.18
C SER A 23 38.53 49.43 -2.84
N LEU A 24 38.59 48.10 -2.76
CA LEU A 24 37.59 47.35 -1.99
C LEU A 24 38.04 47.37 -0.52
N PRO A 25 37.15 47.64 0.46
CA PRO A 25 37.52 47.58 1.87
C PRO A 25 37.96 46.17 2.24
N PRO A 26 38.96 45.98 3.13
CA PRO A 26 39.31 44.65 3.60
C PRO A 26 38.12 44.09 4.38
N TRP A 27 37.53 43.02 3.86
CA TRP A 27 36.54 42.23 4.60
C TRP A 27 37.16 41.82 5.94
N PRO A 28 36.44 41.89 7.08
CA PRO A 28 36.95 41.35 8.32
C PRO A 28 37.14 39.85 8.11
N GLN A 29 38.39 39.42 8.02
CA GLN A 29 38.75 38.01 7.97
C GLN A 29 38.55 37.42 9.37
N TYR A 30 37.30 37.14 9.70
CA TYR A 30 36.98 36.18 10.74
C TYR A 30 37.32 34.80 10.18
N PHE A 31 38.61 34.48 10.15
CA PHE A 31 39.01 33.08 10.18
C PHE A 31 38.73 32.63 11.62
N PRO A 32 37.71 31.77 11.87
CA PRO A 32 37.67 31.09 13.14
C PRO A 32 38.99 30.31 13.23
N HIS A 33 39.83 30.66 14.20
CA HIS A 33 40.89 29.75 14.59
C HIS A 33 40.24 28.37 14.80
N PRO A 34 40.79 27.27 14.26
CA PRO A 34 40.41 25.97 14.75
C PRO A 34 40.94 25.94 16.18
N ALA A 35 40.16 26.48 17.12
CA ALA A 35 40.30 26.12 18.51
C ALA A 35 40.16 24.61 18.47
N SER A 36 41.29 23.93 18.58
CA SER A 36 41.36 22.48 18.62
C SER A 36 40.32 22.05 19.63
N ALA A 37 39.17 21.59 19.12
CA ALA A 37 38.11 21.08 19.95
C ALA A 37 38.70 19.82 20.56
N MET A 38 39.34 19.98 21.72
CA MET A 38 39.65 18.86 22.60
C MET A 38 38.27 18.37 23.03
N ILE A 39 37.71 17.48 22.22
CA ILE A 39 36.48 16.79 22.53
C ILE A 39 36.79 16.05 23.82
N SER A 40 36.27 16.58 24.92
CA SER A 40 36.39 15.97 26.23
C SER A 40 36.01 14.48 26.13
N PRO A 41 36.77 13.56 26.74
CA PRO A 41 36.44 12.14 26.70
C PRO A 41 35.02 11.85 27.23
N PHE A 42 34.50 12.71 28.11
CA PHE A 42 33.13 12.64 28.59
C PHE A 42 32.08 12.92 27.49
N ASN A 43 32.37 13.79 26.54
CA ASN A 43 31.46 14.06 25.41
C ASN A 43 31.40 12.88 24.45
N ILE A 44 32.52 12.17 24.25
CA ILE A 44 32.55 10.95 23.42
C ILE A 44 31.78 9.83 24.11
N LEU A 45 31.97 9.64 25.42
CA LEU A 45 31.21 8.68 26.22
C LEU A 45 29.71 8.98 26.20
N PHE A 46 29.34 10.25 26.38
CA PHE A 46 27.95 10.68 26.32
C PHE A 46 27.34 10.46 24.93
N LEU A 47 28.06 10.82 23.87
CA LEU A 47 27.62 10.60 22.50
C LEU A 47 27.48 9.11 22.18
N SER A 48 28.43 8.28 22.61
CA SER A 48 28.38 6.82 22.47
C SER A 48 27.16 6.24 23.20
N PHE A 49 26.91 6.67 24.43
CA PHE A 49 25.76 6.24 25.21
C PHE A 49 24.43 6.69 24.57
N ALA A 50 24.36 7.94 24.12
CA ALA A 50 23.20 8.47 23.42
C ALA A 50 22.92 7.70 22.11
N ILE A 51 23.94 7.44 21.29
CA ILE A 51 23.79 6.66 20.06
C ILE A 51 23.32 5.24 20.38
N PHE A 52 23.93 4.57 21.37
CA PHE A 52 23.53 3.23 21.79
C PHE A 52 22.05 3.19 22.22
N PHE A 53 21.64 4.12 23.08
CA PHE A 53 20.25 4.20 23.55
C PHE A 53 19.28 4.52 22.41
N THR A 54 19.68 5.36 21.47
CA THR A 54 18.87 5.70 20.29
C THR A 54 18.70 4.51 19.35
N LEU A 55 19.75 3.71 19.15
CA LEU A 55 19.68 2.48 18.35
C LEU A 55 18.81 1.42 19.02
N VAL A 56 18.90 1.25 20.34
CA VAL A 56 18.02 0.36 21.12
C VAL A 56 16.56 0.82 20.98
N TYR A 57 16.30 2.12 21.13
CA TYR A 57 14.96 2.68 20.98
C TYR A 57 14.40 2.52 19.55
N MET A 58 15.23 2.69 18.52
CA MET A 58 14.84 2.45 17.13
C MET A 58 14.58 0.96 16.83
N ALA A 59 15.32 0.04 17.46
CA ALA A 59 15.11 -1.40 17.30
C ALA A 59 13.77 -1.87 17.92
N GLU A 60 13.31 -1.22 18.99
CA GLU A 60 12.02 -1.49 19.64
C GLU A 60 10.82 -1.00 18.80
N GLN A 61 11.05 -0.06 17.88
CA GLN A 61 10.01 0.45 16.99
C GLN A 61 9.70 -0.62 15.94
N ASN A 62 8.63 -1.39 16.15
CA ASN A 62 8.15 -2.45 15.27
C ASN A 62 8.29 -2.08 13.78
N PRO A 63 9.26 -2.67 13.05
CA PRO A 63 9.61 -2.25 11.68
C PRO A 63 8.53 -2.56 10.64
N ASN A 64 7.47 -3.27 11.04
CA ASN A 64 6.45 -3.81 10.14
C ASN A 64 5.12 -3.05 10.19
N ASP A 65 4.94 -2.10 11.12
CA ASP A 65 3.68 -1.35 11.23
C ASP A 65 3.75 -0.04 10.44
N ILE A 66 3.37 -0.12 9.16
CA ILE A 66 3.15 1.08 8.34
C ILE A 66 1.93 1.82 8.90
N LEU A 67 2.14 3.05 9.37
CA LEU A 67 1.07 3.94 9.82
C LEU A 67 0.41 4.62 8.62
N VAL A 68 -0.90 4.42 8.44
CA VAL A 68 -1.71 5.11 7.43
C VAL A 68 -2.63 6.11 8.10
N ASN A 69 -2.77 7.29 7.50
CA ASN A 69 -3.70 8.32 7.98
C ASN A 69 -5.09 8.06 7.38
N ILE A 70 -6.04 7.66 8.22
CA ILE A 70 -7.43 7.43 7.83
C ILE A 70 -8.30 8.39 8.64
N GLY A 71 -8.97 9.32 7.96
CA GLY A 71 -9.88 10.28 8.60
C GLY A 71 -9.21 11.17 9.66
N GLY A 72 -7.94 11.53 9.46
CA GLY A 72 -7.18 12.39 10.38
C GLY A 72 -6.58 11.66 11.59
N LYS A 73 -6.70 10.33 11.66
CA LYS A 73 -6.10 9.49 12.71
C LYS A 73 -5.06 8.56 12.09
N GLN A 74 -3.87 8.48 12.70
CA GLN A 74 -2.86 7.50 12.31
C GLN A 74 -3.22 6.12 12.89
N VAL A 75 -3.42 5.15 12.01
CA VAL A 75 -3.74 3.76 12.36
C VAL A 75 -2.75 2.82 11.67
N PRO A 76 -2.22 1.80 12.37
CA PRO A 76 -1.40 0.77 11.74
C PRO A 76 -2.20 0.02 10.68
N LEU A 77 -1.61 -0.19 9.50
CA LEU A 77 -2.20 -0.94 8.38
C LEU A 77 -2.67 -2.35 8.80
N SER A 78 -1.97 -2.96 9.76
CA SER A 78 -2.30 -4.24 10.39
C SER A 78 -3.71 -4.27 11.03
N ARG A 79 -4.22 -3.13 11.52
CA ARG A 79 -5.57 -3.02 12.09
C ARG A 79 -6.66 -2.71 11.06
N VAL A 80 -6.27 -2.19 9.89
CA VAL A 80 -7.22 -1.70 8.88
C VAL A 80 -7.75 -2.85 8.02
N ASN A 81 -6.90 -3.82 7.67
CA ASN A 81 -7.31 -4.93 6.82
C ASN A 81 -7.28 -6.25 7.59
N LYS A 82 -8.38 -6.54 8.31
CA LYS A 82 -8.61 -7.90 8.81
C LYS A 82 -8.80 -8.85 7.63
N PRO A 83 -8.36 -10.12 7.71
CA PRO A 83 -8.65 -11.08 6.66
C PRO A 83 -10.16 -11.27 6.50
N HIS A 84 -10.70 -10.94 5.32
CA HIS A 84 -12.13 -11.07 4.98
C HIS A 84 -12.57 -12.51 4.72
N HIS A 85 -11.66 -13.46 4.90
CA HIS A 85 -11.87 -14.87 4.64
C HIS A 85 -11.15 -15.68 5.72
N ARG A 86 -11.94 -16.35 6.57
CA ARG A 86 -11.44 -17.42 7.42
C ARG A 86 -11.61 -18.72 6.64
N ILE A 87 -10.50 -19.39 6.30
CA ILE A 87 -10.53 -20.75 5.78
C ILE A 87 -11.13 -21.62 6.91
N LEU A 88 -12.39 -22.03 6.74
CA LEU A 88 -13.01 -23.01 7.63
C LEU A 88 -12.48 -24.38 7.18
N ASP A 89 -11.74 -25.07 8.05
CA ASP A 89 -11.34 -26.47 7.83
C ASP A 89 -12.56 -27.29 7.41
N HIS A 90 -12.53 -27.82 6.19
CA HIS A 90 -13.68 -28.48 5.57
C HIS A 90 -14.06 -29.78 6.30
N ASN A 91 -13.17 -30.25 7.19
CA ASN A 91 -13.24 -31.49 7.93
C ASN A 91 -14.01 -31.42 9.27
N LYS A 92 -14.58 -30.27 9.64
CA LYS A 92 -15.30 -30.10 10.91
C LYS A 92 -16.74 -29.60 10.72
N LYS A 93 -17.42 -30.05 9.67
CA LYS A 93 -18.87 -29.87 9.60
C LYS A 93 -19.53 -30.90 10.52
N PRO A 94 -20.38 -30.49 11.48
CA PRO A 94 -21.17 -31.46 12.23
C PRO A 94 -22.07 -32.20 11.24
N VAL A 95 -21.94 -33.52 11.16
CA VAL A 95 -22.85 -34.38 10.41
C VAL A 95 -24.16 -34.40 11.20
N PRO A 96 -25.29 -33.89 10.66
CA PRO A 96 -26.55 -33.91 11.36
C PRO A 96 -26.99 -35.37 11.63
N ASP A 97 -27.41 -35.68 12.85
CA ASP A 97 -27.95 -37.00 13.19
C ASP A 97 -29.31 -37.18 12.49
N PRO A 98 -29.49 -38.23 11.66
CA PRO A 98 -30.74 -38.51 10.96
C PRO A 98 -31.98 -38.55 11.86
N ASN A 99 -31.81 -38.83 13.15
CA ASN A 99 -32.91 -38.91 14.12
C ASN A 99 -33.31 -37.56 14.71
N THR A 100 -32.60 -36.47 14.38
CA THR A 100 -32.93 -35.11 14.83
C THR A 100 -33.89 -34.40 13.88
N PHE A 101 -34.12 -34.98 12.71
CA PHE A 101 -35.06 -34.43 11.74
C PHE A 101 -36.48 -34.84 12.12
N PRO A 102 -37.46 -33.91 12.08
CA PRO A 102 -38.85 -34.24 12.34
C PRO A 102 -39.33 -35.32 11.35
N GLU A 103 -40.10 -36.28 11.85
CA GLU A 103 -40.71 -37.30 11.02
C GLU A 103 -41.54 -36.65 9.91
N VAL A 104 -41.41 -37.18 8.70
CA VAL A 104 -42.11 -36.67 7.51
C VAL A 104 -43.62 -36.60 7.79
N GLU A 105 -44.18 -35.40 7.61
CA GLU A 105 -45.60 -35.10 7.75
C GLU A 105 -46.46 -36.15 7.03
N PRO A 106 -47.62 -36.54 7.58
CA PRO A 106 -48.45 -37.62 7.03
C PRO A 106 -48.83 -37.37 5.57
N GLU A 107 -49.05 -36.11 5.18
CA GLU A 107 -49.36 -35.74 3.80
C GLU A 107 -48.23 -36.05 2.79
N ALA A 108 -46.96 -35.99 3.22
CA ALA A 108 -45.83 -36.27 2.33
C ALA A 108 -45.63 -37.78 2.13
N ARG A 109 -45.92 -38.60 3.14
CA ARG A 109 -45.93 -40.07 3.01
C ARG A 109 -46.99 -40.55 2.01
N GLU A 110 -48.17 -39.95 2.02
CA GLU A 110 -49.23 -40.30 1.08
C GLU A 110 -48.87 -39.91 -0.36
N ARG A 111 -48.19 -38.77 -0.56
CA ARG A 111 -47.72 -38.35 -1.89
C ARG A 111 -46.64 -39.30 -2.42
N GLU A 112 -45.71 -39.73 -1.59
CA GLU A 112 -44.67 -40.68 -1.99
C GLU A 112 -45.25 -42.06 -2.31
N ALA A 113 -46.27 -42.52 -1.57
CA ALA A 113 -46.96 -43.78 -1.85
C ALA A 113 -47.67 -43.75 -3.22
N LYS A 114 -48.40 -42.67 -3.54
CA LYS A 114 -49.08 -42.51 -4.83
C LYS A 114 -48.08 -42.45 -6.00
N LEU A 115 -46.98 -41.71 -5.85
CA LEU A 115 -45.92 -41.64 -6.85
C LEU A 115 -45.22 -43.00 -7.07
N ALA A 116 -45.10 -43.83 -6.03
CA ALA A 116 -44.55 -45.17 -6.16
C ALA A 116 -45.48 -46.11 -6.93
N GLU A 117 -46.79 -46.00 -6.73
CA GLU A 117 -47.80 -46.77 -7.47
C GLU A 117 -47.85 -46.37 -8.94
N GLU A 118 -47.84 -45.07 -9.26
CA GLU A 118 -47.77 -44.57 -10.64
C GLU A 118 -46.51 -45.05 -11.36
N ARG A 119 -45.36 -45.07 -10.68
CA ARG A 119 -44.10 -45.58 -11.26
C ARG A 119 -44.16 -47.08 -11.55
N LYS A 120 -44.80 -47.87 -10.70
CA LYS A 120 -45.00 -49.31 -10.93
C LYS A 120 -45.94 -49.54 -12.12
N ALA A 121 -47.04 -48.81 -12.19
CA ALA A 121 -47.97 -48.89 -13.32
C ALA A 121 -47.30 -48.49 -14.65
N ALA A 122 -46.50 -47.43 -14.65
CA ALA A 122 -45.74 -47.00 -15.82
C ALA A 122 -44.66 -48.00 -16.24
N ALA A 123 -44.01 -48.67 -15.29
CA ALA A 123 -43.04 -49.73 -15.57
C ALA A 123 -43.71 -50.96 -16.20
N GLU A 124 -44.86 -51.38 -15.67
CA GLU A 124 -45.63 -52.52 -16.20
C GLU A 124 -46.18 -52.24 -17.61
N GLN A 125 -46.62 -51.00 -17.88
CA GLN A 125 -47.04 -50.58 -19.22
C GLN A 125 -45.87 -50.57 -20.21
N ARG A 126 -44.67 -50.18 -19.78
CA ARG A 126 -43.46 -50.24 -20.62
C ARG A 126 -43.07 -51.68 -20.95
N GLU A 127 -43.14 -52.59 -19.98
CA GLU A 127 -42.86 -54.02 -20.20
C GLU A 127 -43.84 -54.66 -21.19
N LYS A 128 -45.13 -54.31 -21.11
CA LYS A 128 -46.16 -54.79 -22.06
C LYS A 128 -45.97 -54.21 -23.46
N ALA A 129 -45.55 -52.95 -23.58
CA ALA A 129 -45.25 -52.31 -24.85
C ALA A 129 -43.96 -52.85 -25.50
N GLU A 130 -43.02 -53.34 -24.69
CA GLU A 130 -41.79 -53.99 -25.16
C GLU A 130 -42.08 -55.41 -25.67
N LYS A 131 -42.83 -56.23 -24.91
CA LYS A 131 -43.24 -57.59 -25.34
C LYS A 131 -44.11 -57.61 -26.59
N GLY A 132 -44.98 -56.62 -26.79
CA GLY A 132 -45.83 -56.53 -27.99
C GLY A 132 -45.10 -56.12 -29.27
N LYS A 133 -43.84 -55.67 -29.17
CA LYS A 133 -43.00 -55.29 -30.32
C LYS A 133 -42.18 -56.44 -30.88
N ASP A 134 -42.00 -57.50 -30.10
CA ASP A 134 -41.22 -58.68 -30.49
C ASP A 134 -42.09 -59.77 -31.16
N GLU A 135 -43.42 -59.59 -31.18
CA GLU A 135 -44.39 -60.53 -31.76
C GLU A 135 -45.04 -60.04 -33.08
N GLU A 136 -44.62 -58.90 -33.66
CA GLU A 136 -45.04 -58.40 -35.00
C GLU A 136 -43.93 -58.52 -36.06
#